data_AF-A6IFY4-F1
#
_entry.id   AF-A6IFY4-F1
#
_cell.length_a   1.000
_cell.length_b   1.000
_cell.length_c   1.000
_cell.angle_alpha   90.00
_cell.angle_beta   90.00
_cell.angle_gamma   90.00
#
_symmetry.space_group_name_H-M   'P 1'
#
loop_
_entity.id
_entity.type
_entity.pdbx_description
1 polymer ?
#
loop_
_entity_poly.entity_id
_entity_poly.type
_entity_poly.pdbx_seq_one_letter_code
_entity_poly.pdbx_strand_id
1 'polypeptide(L)'
;MPEVADTCSLASPASVCRTQHLHLRCSVDFARRALTGTAALTVQSQEDNLRSLTLDTKDLTIEKVVINGQEVKYTLGESQGYKGSPMEISLPIALSKNQEVVIEISFETSPKSSALQWLTPEQTSGKQHPYLFSQCQAIHCRAILPCQDTPSVKLTYTAEVIAHEISHSWTGNLVTNKTWDHFWLNEGHTVYLERHICGRLFGEKFRHFHALGGWGELQNTIKTFGESHPFTKLVVDLKDVDPDVAYSSIPYEKGFALLFYLEQLLGGPEVFLGFLKAYVEKFSYQSVTTDDWKSFLYAHFKDKVDLLNQVDWNAWLYAPGLPPVKPNYDVTLTNACIALSQRWVTAKEEDLNSFSIEDLKDLSSHQLNEFLAQVLQKAPLPLGHIKRMQEVYNFNAINNSEIRFRWLRLCIQSKWEEAIPLALKMATEQGRMKFTRPLFKDLAAFDKSHDQAVRTYQEHKACMHPVTAMLVGKDLKVD
;
A
#
# COMPACT_ATOMS: atom_id res chain seq x y z
N MET A 1 -27.46 -6.03 -10.18
CA MET A 1 -26.33 -6.88 -9.74
C MET A 1 -26.44 -7.03 -8.23
N PRO A 2 -26.26 -8.23 -7.66
CA PRO A 2 -26.23 -8.40 -6.20
C PRO A 2 -25.13 -7.53 -5.61
N GLU A 3 -25.37 -6.99 -4.42
CA GLU A 3 -24.45 -6.09 -3.74
C GLU A 3 -23.17 -6.84 -3.34
N VAL A 4 -22.01 -6.30 -3.71
CA VAL A 4 -20.72 -6.82 -3.27
C VAL A 4 -20.51 -6.39 -1.83
N ALA A 5 -20.56 -7.35 -0.90
CA ALA A 5 -20.35 -7.09 0.52
C ALA A 5 -18.87 -6.77 0.79
N ASP A 6 -18.61 -5.70 1.54
CA ASP A 6 -17.26 -5.40 2.05
C ASP A 6 -16.97 -6.29 3.26
N THR A 7 -16.19 -7.36 3.07
CA THR A 7 -15.88 -8.34 4.12
C THR A 7 -14.95 -7.79 5.21
N CYS A 8 -14.38 -6.61 5.03
CA CYS A 8 -13.49 -5.95 5.98
C CYS A 8 -14.23 -4.97 6.92
N SER A 9 -15.49 -4.62 6.63
CA SER A 9 -16.31 -3.75 7.48
C SER A 9 -17.37 -4.56 8.24
N LEU A 10 -17.63 -4.14 9.48
CA LEU A 10 -18.72 -4.63 10.33
C LEU A 10 -19.92 -3.66 10.35
N ALA A 11 -19.77 -2.49 9.72
CA ALA A 11 -20.79 -1.46 9.69
C ALA A 11 -21.98 -1.84 8.78
N SER A 12 -23.09 -1.13 8.95
CA SER A 12 -24.19 -1.19 8.00
C SER A 12 -23.69 -0.86 6.59
N PRO A 13 -24.03 -1.66 5.56
CA PRO A 13 -23.54 -1.42 4.20
C PRO A 13 -24.20 -0.19 3.56
N ALA A 14 -23.64 0.26 2.44
CA ALA A 14 -24.12 1.42 1.69
C ALA A 14 -25.55 1.28 1.13
N SER A 15 -26.13 0.07 1.12
CA SER A 15 -27.54 -0.20 0.79
C SER A 15 -28.51 0.01 1.95
N VAL A 16 -28.02 0.05 3.19
CA VAL A 16 -28.83 0.28 4.40
C VAL A 16 -28.82 1.76 4.77
N CYS A 17 -27.63 2.35 4.85
CA CYS A 17 -27.44 3.78 5.14
C CYS A 17 -26.10 4.28 4.59
N ARG A 18 -25.99 5.61 4.42
CA ARG A 18 -24.78 6.25 3.91
C ARG A 18 -24.45 7.50 4.70
N THR A 19 -23.27 7.54 5.30
CA THR A 19 -22.70 8.77 5.84
C THR A 19 -22.44 9.77 4.70
N GLN A 20 -22.98 10.97 4.80
CA GLN A 20 -22.84 12.06 3.83
C GLN A 20 -21.79 13.09 4.25
N HIS A 21 -21.68 13.34 5.56
CA HIS A 21 -20.79 14.35 6.12
C HIS A 21 -20.25 13.92 7.49
N LEU A 22 -18.99 14.26 7.75
CA LEU A 22 -18.36 14.18 9.07
C LEU A 22 -17.97 15.58 9.53
N HIS A 23 -18.50 15.99 10.68
CA HIS A 23 -17.93 17.09 11.47
C HIS A 23 -17.15 16.51 12.65
N LEU A 24 -15.82 16.63 12.60
CA LEU A 24 -14.92 16.13 13.63
C LEU A 24 -14.43 17.29 14.51
N ARG A 25 -14.68 17.18 15.82
CA ARG A 25 -14.15 18.11 16.83
C ARG A 25 -13.39 17.30 17.87
N CYS A 26 -12.06 17.33 17.82
CA CYS A 26 -11.21 16.59 18.76
C CYS A 26 -10.11 17.46 19.36
N SER A 27 -9.67 17.07 20.55
CA SER A 27 -8.45 17.57 21.20
C SER A 27 -7.36 16.50 21.13
N VAL A 28 -6.12 16.92 20.93
CA VAL A 28 -4.94 16.04 20.90
C VAL A 28 -4.23 16.11 22.25
N ASP A 29 -4.28 15.03 23.03
CA ASP A 29 -3.59 14.93 24.32
C ASP A 29 -2.33 14.06 24.18
N PHE A 30 -1.16 14.72 24.08
CA PHE A 30 0.13 14.04 24.00
C PHE A 30 0.56 13.34 25.30
N ALA A 31 0.07 13.80 26.46
CA ALA A 31 0.41 13.19 27.75
C ALA A 31 -0.29 11.83 27.90
N ARG A 32 -1.56 11.76 27.49
CA ARG A 32 -2.36 10.54 27.49
C ARG A 32 -2.21 9.72 26.22
N ARG A 33 -1.64 10.29 25.14
CA ARG A 33 -1.58 9.72 23.79
C ARG A 33 -2.97 9.35 23.27
N ALA A 34 -3.90 10.30 23.38
CA ALA A 34 -5.29 10.11 23.02
C ALA A 34 -5.83 11.31 22.22
N LEU A 35 -6.70 11.00 21.26
CA LEU A 35 -7.64 11.95 20.67
C LEU A 35 -8.96 11.80 21.43
N THR A 36 -9.46 12.90 21.98
CA THR A 36 -10.76 12.93 22.69
C THR A 36 -11.66 13.97 22.04
N GLY A 37 -12.90 13.62 21.72
CA GLY A 37 -13.77 14.54 20.99
C GLY A 37 -15.12 13.98 20.59
N THR A 38 -15.75 14.65 19.63
CA THR A 38 -17.00 14.23 19.01
C THR A 38 -16.85 14.06 17.50
N ALA A 39 -17.46 12.99 16.98
CA ALA A 39 -17.69 12.77 15.56
C ALA A 39 -19.20 12.91 15.31
N ALA A 40 -19.60 13.96 14.60
CA ALA A 40 -20.99 14.15 14.17
C ALA A 40 -21.15 13.68 12.73
N LEU A 41 -21.79 12.52 12.56
CA LEU A 41 -22.06 11.89 11.28
C LEU A 41 -23.44 12.31 10.78
N THR A 42 -23.51 12.94 9.60
CA THR A 42 -24.79 13.10 8.89
C THR A 42 -25.04 11.82 8.10
N VAL A 43 -26.05 11.05 8.49
CA VAL A 43 -26.36 9.73 7.91
C VAL A 43 -27.70 9.78 7.19
N GLN A 44 -27.70 9.32 5.93
CA GLN A 44 -28.89 9.19 5.10
C GLN A 44 -29.37 7.73 5.07
N SER A 45 -30.63 7.49 5.42
CA SER A 45 -31.25 6.16 5.29
C SER A 45 -31.43 5.77 3.83
N GLN A 46 -31.17 4.51 3.49
CA GLN A 46 -31.49 3.93 2.17
C GLN A 46 -32.71 2.99 2.22
N GLU A 47 -33.24 2.77 3.42
CA GLU A 47 -34.38 1.91 3.72
C GLU A 47 -35.54 2.70 4.34
N ASP A 48 -36.75 2.17 4.22
CA ASP A 48 -37.89 2.65 4.99
C ASP A 48 -37.94 1.95 6.35
N ASN A 49 -38.33 2.70 7.38
CA ASN A 49 -38.45 2.22 8.76
C ASN A 49 -37.11 1.71 9.36
N LEU A 50 -35.99 2.37 9.01
CA LEU A 50 -34.69 2.09 9.61
C LEU A 50 -34.69 2.50 11.10
N ARG A 51 -34.35 1.56 12.00
CA ARG A 51 -34.44 1.75 13.47
C ARG A 51 -33.12 1.57 14.21
N SER A 52 -32.13 0.96 13.59
CA SER A 52 -30.77 0.90 14.09
C SER A 52 -29.79 0.89 12.94
N LEU A 53 -28.54 1.21 13.23
CA LEU A 53 -27.42 1.06 12.31
C LEU A 53 -26.17 0.66 13.08
N THR A 54 -25.20 0.11 12.35
CA THR A 54 -23.92 -0.33 12.90
C THR A 54 -22.78 0.48 12.32
N LEU A 55 -21.81 0.87 13.15
CA LEU A 55 -20.54 1.49 12.75
C LEU A 55 -19.36 0.59 13.13
N ASP A 56 -18.25 0.74 12.42
CA ASP A 56 -16.96 0.16 12.79
C ASP A 56 -16.31 0.97 13.90
N THR A 57 -15.74 0.28 14.89
CA THR A 57 -14.87 0.86 15.92
C THR A 57 -13.70 -0.08 16.19
N LYS A 58 -12.55 0.44 16.62
CA LYS A 58 -11.43 -0.38 17.09
C LYS A 58 -10.66 0.35 18.17
N ASP A 59 -10.57 -0.25 19.36
CA ASP A 59 -9.87 0.32 20.51
C ASP A 59 -10.33 1.76 20.84
N LEU A 60 -11.63 2.02 20.72
CA LEU A 60 -12.27 3.29 21.08
C LEU A 60 -13.04 3.15 22.39
N THR A 61 -12.90 4.15 23.26
CA THR A 61 -13.80 4.35 24.38
C THR A 61 -14.94 5.24 23.91
N ILE A 62 -16.19 4.77 23.99
CA ILE A 62 -17.37 5.57 23.66
C ILE A 62 -17.99 6.08 24.97
N GLU A 63 -18.12 7.39 25.09
CA GLU A 63 -18.74 8.03 26.27
C GLU A 63 -20.26 8.08 26.12
N LYS A 64 -20.76 8.55 24.96
CA LYS A 64 -22.19 8.68 24.67
C LYS A 64 -22.46 8.87 23.19
N VAL A 65 -23.71 8.66 22.80
CA VAL A 65 -24.25 8.95 21.47
C VAL A 65 -25.45 9.86 21.62
N VAL A 66 -25.48 10.96 20.87
CA VAL A 66 -26.54 11.96 20.91
C VAL A 66 -27.18 12.09 19.53
N ILE A 67 -28.51 12.00 19.48
CA ILE A 67 -29.33 12.24 18.29
C ILE A 67 -30.45 13.21 18.67
N ASN A 68 -30.63 14.28 17.89
CA ASN A 68 -31.62 15.33 18.17
C ASN A 68 -31.54 15.92 19.61
N GLY A 69 -30.32 16.05 20.14
CA GLY A 69 -30.07 16.58 21.48
C GLY A 69 -30.39 15.63 22.64
N GLN A 70 -30.74 14.37 22.36
CA GLN A 70 -30.98 13.34 23.38
C GLN A 70 -29.97 12.21 23.28
N GLU A 71 -29.52 11.72 24.43
CA GLU A 71 -28.70 10.51 24.48
C GLU A 71 -29.51 9.29 24.05
N VAL A 72 -28.92 8.46 23.19
CA VAL A 72 -29.56 7.27 22.65
C VAL A 72 -28.80 6.02 23.06
N LYS A 73 -29.50 4.88 23.07
CA LYS A 73 -28.89 3.60 23.39
C LYS A 73 -27.95 3.16 22.26
N TYR A 74 -26.76 2.70 22.64
CA TYR A 74 -25.84 2.00 21.77
C TYR A 74 -25.30 0.74 22.46
N THR A 75 -24.70 -0.16 21.69
CA THR A 75 -24.04 -1.36 22.21
C THR A 75 -22.80 -1.66 21.38
N LEU A 76 -21.67 -1.94 22.06
CA LEU A 76 -20.47 -2.44 21.42
C LEU A 76 -20.51 -3.98 21.45
N GLY A 77 -20.42 -4.60 20.29
CA GLY A 77 -20.27 -6.04 20.17
C GLY A 77 -18.84 -6.51 20.48
N GLU A 78 -18.68 -7.83 20.52
CA GLU A 78 -17.37 -8.46 20.72
C GLU A 78 -16.39 -8.07 19.61
N SER A 79 -15.11 -7.91 19.98
CA SER A 79 -14.05 -7.59 19.04
C SER A 79 -13.75 -8.78 18.12
N GLN A 80 -13.76 -8.54 16.81
CA GLN A 80 -13.51 -9.52 15.75
C GLN A 80 -12.08 -9.39 15.21
N GLY A 81 -11.09 -9.48 16.10
CA GLY A 81 -9.68 -9.43 15.75
C GLY A 81 -9.27 -8.10 15.10
N TYR A 82 -8.73 -8.15 13.88
CA TYR A 82 -8.24 -6.95 13.19
C TYR A 82 -9.37 -5.98 12.81
N LYS A 83 -10.63 -6.47 12.67
CA LYS A 83 -11.80 -5.67 12.28
C LYS A 83 -12.29 -4.74 13.38
N GLY A 84 -11.96 -5.01 14.64
CA GLY A 84 -12.46 -4.27 15.80
C GLY A 84 -13.84 -4.72 16.25
N SER A 85 -14.59 -3.83 16.92
CA SER A 85 -15.91 -4.09 17.49
C SER A 85 -17.00 -3.37 16.70
N PRO A 86 -18.14 -4.04 16.40
CA PRO A 86 -19.28 -3.38 15.80
C PRO A 86 -20.01 -2.53 16.86
N MET A 87 -20.38 -1.31 16.51
CA MET A 87 -21.13 -0.40 17.36
C MET A 87 -22.56 -0.24 16.83
N GLU A 88 -23.53 -0.92 17.44
CA GLU A 88 -24.94 -0.78 17.09
C GLU A 88 -25.56 0.43 17.82
N ILE A 89 -26.25 1.30 17.08
CA ILE A 89 -26.92 2.50 17.59
C ILE A 89 -28.42 2.35 17.37
N SER A 90 -29.22 2.50 18.43
CA SER A 90 -30.68 2.53 18.35
C SER A 90 -31.16 3.94 17.99
N LEU A 91 -31.90 4.08 16.90
CA LEU A 91 -32.47 5.36 16.46
C LEU A 91 -33.72 5.68 17.29
N PRO A 92 -33.87 6.92 17.80
CA PRO A 92 -35.02 7.30 18.64
C PRO A 92 -36.32 7.36 17.84
N ILE A 93 -36.22 7.60 16.53
CA ILE A 93 -37.32 7.67 15.57
C ILE A 93 -36.91 6.87 14.34
N ALA A 94 -37.82 6.07 13.81
CA ALA A 94 -37.58 5.33 12.59
C ALA A 94 -37.41 6.30 11.41
N LEU A 95 -36.37 6.08 10.59
CA LEU A 95 -36.11 6.92 9.42
C LEU A 95 -36.84 6.36 8.20
N SER A 96 -37.41 7.26 7.40
CA SER A 96 -37.88 6.95 6.05
C SER A 96 -36.72 6.96 5.06
N LYS A 97 -36.90 6.34 3.89
CA LYS A 97 -35.87 6.30 2.86
C LYS A 97 -35.48 7.73 2.43
N ASN A 98 -34.18 7.97 2.29
CA ASN A 98 -33.53 9.26 2.02
C ASN A 98 -33.61 10.29 3.15
N GLN A 99 -34.21 9.97 4.30
CA GLN A 99 -34.19 10.85 5.46
C GLN A 99 -32.79 10.89 6.07
N GLU A 100 -32.34 12.10 6.43
CA GLU A 100 -31.06 12.33 7.08
C GLU A 100 -31.21 12.62 8.57
N VAL A 101 -30.21 12.18 9.34
CA VAL A 101 -30.09 12.47 10.76
C VAL A 101 -28.63 12.73 11.11
N VAL A 102 -28.39 13.59 12.09
CA VAL A 102 -27.05 13.81 12.65
C VAL A 102 -26.90 12.94 13.90
N ILE A 103 -25.86 12.11 13.91
CA ILE A 103 -25.48 11.24 15.02
C ILE A 103 -24.15 11.75 15.57
N GLU A 104 -24.18 12.37 16.75
CA GLU A 104 -22.98 12.86 17.43
C GLU A 104 -22.48 11.83 18.43
N ILE A 105 -21.24 11.39 18.27
CA ILE A 105 -20.64 10.35 19.11
C ILE A 105 -19.45 10.94 19.86
N SER A 106 -19.51 10.93 21.18
CA SER A 106 -18.39 11.31 22.05
C SER A 106 -17.47 10.11 22.25
N PHE A 107 -16.19 10.24 21.91
CA PHE A 107 -15.23 9.14 21.94
C PHE A 107 -13.84 9.57 22.38
N GLU A 108 -13.04 8.57 22.74
CA GLU A 108 -11.60 8.69 22.99
C GLU A 108 -10.84 7.51 22.34
N THR A 109 -9.71 7.80 21.68
CA THR A 109 -8.84 6.76 21.11
C THR A 109 -7.94 6.11 22.15
N SER A 110 -7.66 4.82 22.00
CA SER A 110 -6.59 4.15 22.73
C SER A 110 -5.18 4.65 22.34
N PRO A 111 -4.22 4.71 23.28
CA PRO A 111 -2.79 4.92 22.99
C PRO A 111 -2.19 3.87 22.05
N LYS A 112 -2.84 2.71 21.93
CA LYS A 112 -2.46 1.61 21.05
C LYS A 112 -3.19 1.63 19.70
N SER A 113 -3.92 2.71 19.37
CA SER A 113 -4.63 2.84 18.11
C SER A 113 -3.73 2.46 16.94
N SER A 114 -4.17 1.50 16.12
CA SER A 114 -3.41 1.06 14.95
C SER A 114 -3.25 2.15 13.90
N ALA A 115 -4.08 3.20 13.95
CA ALA A 115 -4.08 4.31 13.01
C ALA A 115 -3.07 5.40 13.36
N LEU A 116 -2.55 5.44 14.58
CA LEU A 116 -1.82 6.58 15.12
C LEU A 116 -0.41 6.17 15.55
N GLN A 117 0.56 7.02 15.25
CA GLN A 117 1.87 6.94 15.88
C GLN A 117 2.17 8.22 16.65
N TRP A 118 2.43 8.02 17.94
CA TRP A 118 2.81 9.07 18.88
C TRP A 118 4.33 9.06 19.06
N LEU A 119 4.99 10.12 18.61
CA LEU A 119 6.44 10.28 18.72
C LEU A 119 6.79 11.14 19.93
N THR A 120 7.73 10.68 20.74
CA THR A 120 8.34 11.51 21.79
C THR A 120 9.22 12.61 21.17
N PRO A 121 9.58 13.67 21.91
CA PRO A 121 10.50 14.68 21.43
C PRO A 121 11.79 14.09 20.85
N GLU A 122 12.38 13.09 21.52
CA GLU A 122 13.63 12.45 21.10
C GLU A 122 13.53 11.76 19.73
N GLN A 123 12.34 11.32 19.33
CA GLN A 123 12.09 10.67 18.05
C GLN A 123 11.90 11.68 16.90
N THR A 124 11.68 12.96 17.20
CA THR A 124 11.54 14.02 16.19
C THR A 124 12.88 14.57 15.73
N SER A 125 12.90 15.28 14.60
CA SER A 125 14.12 15.98 14.16
C SER A 125 14.49 17.13 15.09
N GLY A 126 13.49 17.88 15.59
CA GLY A 126 13.70 19.07 16.43
C GLY A 126 14.07 18.78 17.89
N LYS A 127 13.86 17.55 18.38
CA LYS A 127 14.18 17.11 19.75
C LYS A 127 13.48 17.85 20.89
N GLN A 128 12.59 18.81 20.58
CA GLN A 128 11.94 19.68 21.57
C GLN A 128 10.45 19.38 21.78
N HIS A 129 9.75 18.92 20.74
CA HIS A 129 8.30 18.74 20.77
C HIS A 129 7.92 17.33 20.30
N PRO A 130 6.84 16.75 20.87
CA PRO A 130 6.31 15.49 20.37
C PRO A 130 5.61 15.68 19.01
N TYR A 131 5.28 14.58 18.34
CA TYR A 131 4.60 14.61 17.04
C TYR A 131 3.57 13.49 16.93
N LEU A 132 2.49 13.73 16.20
CA LEU A 132 1.43 12.77 15.92
C LEU A 132 1.17 12.77 14.42
N PHE A 133 1.03 11.59 13.84
CA PHE A 133 0.44 11.42 12.52
C PHE A 133 -0.52 10.23 12.50
N SER A 134 -1.38 10.20 11.48
CA SER A 134 -2.29 9.09 11.24
C SER A 134 -1.99 8.36 9.92
N GLN A 135 -2.42 7.11 9.83
CA GLN A 135 -2.45 6.29 8.62
C GLN A 135 -3.72 5.44 8.65
N CYS A 136 -4.75 5.83 7.88
CA CYS A 136 -6.06 5.18 7.93
C CYS A 136 -6.20 3.99 6.97
N GLN A 137 -5.54 4.05 5.80
CA GLN A 137 -5.64 2.97 4.82
C GLN A 137 -4.94 1.70 5.33
N ALA A 138 -5.55 0.51 5.27
CA ALA A 138 -6.86 0.24 4.64
C ALA A 138 -8.08 0.50 5.54
N ILE A 139 -8.07 0.01 6.79
CA ILE A 139 -9.26 -0.06 7.66
C ILE A 139 -8.96 0.40 9.09
N HIS A 140 -8.17 1.45 9.23
CA HIS A 140 -7.79 2.02 10.52
C HIS A 140 -8.53 3.32 10.84
N CYS A 141 -9.38 3.86 9.95
CA CYS A 141 -10.18 5.03 10.28
C CYS A 141 -11.08 4.74 11.52
N ARG A 142 -11.58 3.50 11.62
CA ARG A 142 -12.30 2.97 12.79
C ARG A 142 -11.53 2.99 14.11
N ALA A 143 -10.20 3.10 14.07
CA ALA A 143 -9.34 3.23 15.24
C ALA A 143 -9.04 4.69 15.62
N ILE A 144 -9.58 5.64 14.87
CA ILE A 144 -9.59 7.08 15.19
C ILE A 144 -10.99 7.47 15.65
N LEU A 145 -12.03 7.12 14.90
CA LEU A 145 -13.41 7.51 15.17
C LEU A 145 -14.41 6.44 14.69
N PRO A 146 -15.63 6.36 15.27
CA PRO A 146 -16.67 5.47 14.78
C PRO A 146 -17.14 5.89 13.39
N CYS A 147 -17.14 4.97 12.42
CA CYS A 147 -17.55 5.28 11.04
C CYS A 147 -18.00 4.03 10.27
N GLN A 148 -18.59 4.21 9.08
CA GLN A 148 -18.65 3.16 8.07
C GLN A 148 -17.27 3.06 7.41
N ASP A 149 -16.36 2.26 7.96
CA ASP A 149 -14.95 2.20 7.53
C ASP A 149 -14.79 1.27 6.33
N THR A 150 -15.43 1.69 5.24
CA THR A 150 -15.51 1.02 3.94
C THR A 150 -15.36 2.06 2.83
N PRO A 151 -14.57 1.79 1.77
CA PRO A 151 -14.45 2.71 0.64
C PRO A 151 -15.73 2.76 -0.22
N SER A 152 -16.73 1.92 0.06
CA SER A 152 -18.05 1.97 -0.59
C SER A 152 -18.89 3.19 -0.19
N VAL A 153 -18.55 3.86 0.92
CA VAL A 153 -19.20 5.08 1.40
C VAL A 153 -18.22 6.24 1.28
N LYS A 154 -18.61 7.29 0.53
CA LYS A 154 -17.88 8.55 0.44
C LYS A 154 -18.62 9.62 1.20
N LEU A 155 -17.89 10.41 1.97
CA LEU A 155 -18.43 11.52 2.75
C LEU A 155 -17.58 12.78 2.53
N THR A 156 -18.22 13.93 2.62
CA THR A 156 -17.50 15.20 2.77
C THR A 156 -17.06 15.36 4.22
N TYR A 157 -15.97 16.07 4.45
CA TYR A 157 -15.53 16.42 5.80
C TYR A 157 -14.86 17.78 5.77
N THR A 158 -14.78 18.43 6.92
CA THR A 158 -14.02 19.68 7.09
C THR A 158 -12.73 19.39 7.85
N ALA A 159 -11.58 19.38 7.16
CA ALA A 159 -10.23 19.52 7.72
C ALA A 159 -9.25 19.97 6.62
N GLU A 160 -8.05 20.43 6.98
CA GLU A 160 -7.06 21.01 6.05
C GLU A 160 -5.85 20.10 5.83
N VAL A 161 -5.59 19.64 4.59
CA VAL A 161 -4.35 18.90 4.19
C VAL A 161 -4.05 19.08 2.68
N ILE A 162 -2.76 19.09 2.26
CA ILE A 162 -2.32 19.12 0.84
C ILE A 162 -1.11 18.22 0.51
N ALA A 163 -1.21 17.62 -0.70
CA ALA A 163 -0.22 17.21 -1.73
C ALA A 163 0.91 16.20 -1.43
N HIS A 164 0.52 14.93 -1.38
CA HIS A 164 1.23 13.83 -2.07
C HIS A 164 0.19 13.00 -2.87
N GLU A 165 -1.06 13.03 -2.38
CA GLU A 165 -2.39 12.90 -2.98
C GLU A 165 -2.65 13.32 -4.45
N ILE A 166 -1.69 13.83 -5.24
CA ILE A 166 -2.04 14.48 -6.53
C ILE A 166 -2.54 13.47 -7.57
N SER A 167 -1.87 12.33 -7.78
CA SER A 167 -2.39 11.33 -8.73
C SER A 167 -3.61 10.59 -8.17
N HIS A 168 -3.58 10.26 -6.87
CA HIS A 168 -4.76 9.73 -6.17
C HIS A 168 -5.94 10.71 -6.20
N SER A 169 -5.72 12.02 -6.42
CA SER A 169 -6.80 13.01 -6.61
C SER A 169 -7.75 12.63 -7.75
N TRP A 170 -7.33 11.75 -8.68
CA TRP A 170 -8.21 11.13 -9.68
C TRP A 170 -8.45 9.64 -9.40
N THR A 171 -7.39 8.83 -9.41
CA THR A 171 -7.47 7.36 -9.30
C THR A 171 -7.23 6.91 -7.86
N GLY A 172 -8.29 6.88 -7.08
CA GLY A 172 -8.27 6.58 -5.65
C GLY A 172 -9.27 7.45 -4.89
N ASN A 173 -9.10 8.77 -4.94
CA ASN A 173 -9.93 9.72 -4.18
C ASN A 173 -11.24 10.01 -4.95
N LEU A 174 -11.13 10.24 -6.25
CA LEU A 174 -12.25 10.66 -7.09
C LEU A 174 -12.99 9.45 -7.68
N VAL A 175 -12.28 8.46 -8.22
CA VAL A 175 -12.78 7.11 -8.50
C VAL A 175 -12.14 6.14 -7.51
N THR A 176 -12.95 5.45 -6.69
CA THR A 176 -12.44 4.61 -5.59
C THR A 176 -12.81 3.15 -5.79
N ASN A 177 -11.95 2.21 -5.40
CA ASN A 177 -12.32 0.80 -5.30
C ASN A 177 -13.50 0.60 -4.34
N LYS A 178 -14.52 -0.17 -4.73
CA LYS A 178 -15.72 -0.38 -3.91
C LYS A 178 -15.47 -1.22 -2.65
N THR A 179 -14.57 -2.18 -2.74
CA THR A 179 -14.05 -2.99 -1.62
C THR A 179 -12.54 -3.16 -1.81
N TRP A 180 -11.83 -3.59 -0.76
CA TRP A 180 -10.39 -3.82 -0.81
C TRP A 180 -9.97 -4.98 -1.73
N ASP A 181 -10.89 -5.86 -2.10
CA ASP A 181 -10.67 -6.90 -3.14
C ASP A 181 -10.32 -6.29 -4.50
N HIS A 182 -10.81 -5.06 -4.75
CA HIS A 182 -10.60 -4.29 -5.98
C HIS A 182 -9.49 -3.24 -5.86
N PHE A 183 -8.62 -3.36 -4.85
CA PHE A 183 -7.58 -2.34 -4.56
C PHE A 183 -6.66 -2.04 -5.76
N TRP A 184 -6.46 -3.00 -6.66
CA TRP A 184 -5.71 -2.80 -7.90
C TRP A 184 -6.27 -1.68 -8.79
N LEU A 185 -7.56 -1.35 -8.70
CA LEU A 185 -8.15 -0.24 -9.45
C LEU A 185 -7.56 1.11 -9.03
N ASN A 186 -7.27 1.28 -7.74
CA ASN A 186 -6.60 2.48 -7.27
C ASN A 186 -5.14 2.45 -7.70
N GLU A 187 -4.42 1.39 -7.32
CA GLU A 187 -2.96 1.38 -7.43
C GLU A 187 -2.46 1.16 -8.86
N GLY A 188 -3.06 0.23 -9.60
CA GLY A 188 -2.67 -0.04 -10.99
C GLY A 188 -2.84 1.18 -11.90
N HIS A 189 -3.97 1.89 -11.77
CA HIS A 189 -4.20 3.13 -12.54
C HIS A 189 -3.30 4.27 -12.06
N THR A 190 -3.03 4.36 -10.75
CA THR A 190 -2.14 5.39 -10.19
C THR A 190 -0.71 5.20 -10.67
N VAL A 191 -0.17 3.97 -10.64
CA VAL A 191 1.16 3.66 -11.19
C VAL A 191 1.21 3.91 -12.71
N TYR A 192 0.12 3.63 -13.42
CA TYR A 192 0.02 3.94 -14.85
C TYR A 192 0.10 5.46 -15.12
N LEU A 193 -0.64 6.28 -14.36
CA LEU A 193 -0.55 7.75 -14.43
C LEU A 193 0.82 8.29 -14.00
N GLU A 194 1.36 7.79 -12.89
CA GLU A 194 2.69 8.14 -12.37
C GLU A 194 3.76 7.95 -13.46
N ARG A 195 3.78 6.78 -14.09
CA ARG A 195 4.74 6.46 -15.15
C ARG A 195 4.53 7.33 -16.39
N HIS A 196 3.29 7.69 -16.73
CA HIS A 196 3.00 8.68 -17.78
C HIS A 196 3.55 10.07 -17.44
N ILE A 197 3.41 10.53 -16.21
CA ILE A 197 4.00 11.81 -15.75
C ILE A 197 5.53 11.76 -15.88
N CYS A 198 6.16 10.68 -15.41
CA CYS A 198 7.61 10.48 -15.59
C CYS A 198 8.01 10.46 -17.07
N GLY A 199 7.23 9.80 -17.93
CA GLY A 199 7.47 9.78 -19.38
C GLY A 199 7.36 11.17 -20.01
N ARG A 200 6.44 12.01 -19.53
CA ARG A 200 6.30 13.39 -20.00
C ARG A 200 7.45 14.30 -19.55
N LEU A 201 8.00 14.06 -18.36
CA LEU A 201 9.12 14.83 -17.80
C LEU A 201 10.49 14.39 -18.34
N PHE A 202 10.71 13.09 -18.50
CA PHE A 202 12.02 12.48 -18.72
C PHE A 202 12.09 11.62 -20.00
N GLY A 203 11.00 11.55 -20.76
CA GLY A 203 10.92 10.86 -22.04
C GLY A 203 10.40 9.42 -21.95
N GLU A 204 9.92 8.92 -23.09
CA GLU A 204 9.21 7.64 -23.18
C GLU A 204 10.08 6.43 -22.80
N LYS A 205 11.37 6.47 -23.13
CA LYS A 205 12.33 5.43 -22.71
C LYS A 205 12.44 5.33 -21.18
N PHE A 206 12.29 6.44 -20.47
CA PHE A 206 12.30 6.47 -19.01
C PHE A 206 11.01 5.87 -18.44
N ARG A 207 9.85 6.10 -19.07
CA ARG A 207 8.59 5.42 -18.74
C ARG A 207 8.74 3.90 -18.85
N HIS A 208 9.27 3.42 -19.98
CA HIS A 208 9.54 2.00 -20.20
C HIS A 208 10.56 1.42 -19.23
N PHE A 209 11.62 2.16 -18.89
CA PHE A 209 12.60 1.76 -17.88
C PHE A 209 11.95 1.50 -16.52
N HIS A 210 11.11 2.44 -16.04
CA HIS A 210 10.35 2.26 -14.80
C HIS A 210 9.33 1.12 -14.87
N ALA A 211 8.66 0.98 -16.02
CA ALA A 211 7.70 -0.09 -16.26
C ALA A 211 8.36 -1.49 -16.21
N LEU A 212 9.57 -1.61 -16.74
CA LEU A 212 10.34 -2.85 -16.71
C LEU A 212 10.91 -3.15 -15.32
N GLY A 213 11.38 -2.13 -14.59
CA GLY A 213 11.78 -2.28 -13.18
C GLY A 213 10.61 -2.76 -12.30
N GLY A 214 9.41 -2.21 -12.53
CA GLY A 214 8.17 -2.66 -11.88
C GLY A 214 7.82 -4.12 -12.16
N TRP A 215 8.01 -4.58 -13.41
CA TRP A 215 7.89 -6.00 -13.74
C TRP A 215 8.89 -6.87 -12.95
N GLY A 216 10.13 -6.40 -12.77
CA GLY A 216 11.12 -7.08 -11.92
C GLY A 216 10.68 -7.19 -10.46
N GLU A 217 10.09 -6.13 -9.90
CA GLU A 217 9.53 -6.14 -8.55
C GLU A 217 8.32 -7.09 -8.42
N LEU A 218 7.49 -7.17 -9.45
CA LEU A 218 6.38 -8.13 -9.53
C LEU A 218 6.90 -9.58 -9.49
N GLN A 219 7.94 -9.90 -10.27
CA GLN A 219 8.59 -11.20 -10.25
C GLN A 219 9.16 -11.54 -8.86
N ASN A 220 9.83 -10.58 -8.22
CA ASN A 220 10.38 -10.76 -6.87
C ASN A 220 9.28 -11.05 -5.84
N THR A 221 8.17 -10.32 -5.92
CA THR A 221 7.08 -10.42 -4.96
C THR A 221 6.33 -11.74 -5.12
N ILE A 222 6.06 -12.16 -6.36
CA ILE A 222 5.47 -13.47 -6.64
C ILE A 222 6.40 -14.60 -6.19
N LYS A 223 7.71 -14.50 -6.45
CA LYS A 223 8.69 -15.49 -5.96
C LYS A 223 8.69 -15.58 -4.43
N THR A 224 8.54 -14.44 -3.75
CA THR A 224 8.51 -14.37 -2.28
C THR A 224 7.25 -15.01 -1.69
N PHE A 225 6.09 -14.80 -2.30
CA PHE A 225 4.83 -15.43 -1.87
C PHE A 225 4.71 -16.89 -2.30
N GLY A 226 5.27 -17.24 -3.46
CA GLY A 226 4.99 -18.46 -4.21
C GLY A 226 3.96 -18.23 -5.32
N GLU A 227 4.16 -18.86 -6.47
CA GLU A 227 3.36 -18.62 -7.70
C GLU A 227 1.88 -18.98 -7.57
N SER A 228 1.53 -19.90 -6.68
CA SER A 228 0.14 -20.31 -6.42
C SER A 228 -0.54 -19.53 -5.31
N HIS A 229 0.18 -18.61 -4.65
CA HIS A 229 -0.32 -17.93 -3.46
C HIS A 229 -1.51 -17.00 -3.78
N PRO A 230 -2.61 -17.01 -3.00
CA PRO A 230 -3.82 -16.24 -3.31
C PRO A 230 -3.59 -14.73 -3.40
N PHE A 231 -2.68 -14.16 -2.62
CA PHE A 231 -2.33 -12.72 -2.68
C PHE A 231 -1.51 -12.31 -3.90
N THR A 232 -1.21 -13.24 -4.82
CA THR A 232 -0.62 -12.91 -6.13
C THR A 232 -1.68 -12.74 -7.23
N LYS A 233 -2.96 -12.96 -6.90
CA LYS A 233 -4.10 -12.59 -7.77
C LYS A 233 -4.23 -11.07 -7.85
N LEU A 234 -4.80 -10.57 -8.95
CA LEU A 234 -5.02 -9.13 -9.12
C LEU A 234 -6.28 -8.67 -8.38
N VAL A 235 -7.37 -9.43 -8.50
CA VAL A 235 -8.57 -9.34 -7.65
C VAL A 235 -8.42 -10.40 -6.57
N VAL A 236 -8.31 -9.95 -5.33
CA VAL A 236 -8.12 -10.83 -4.16
C VAL A 236 -9.47 -11.14 -3.49
N ASP A 237 -9.45 -12.06 -2.52
CA ASP A 237 -10.56 -12.30 -1.61
C ASP A 237 -10.03 -12.09 -0.19
N LEU A 238 -10.47 -11.00 0.44
CA LEU A 238 -10.04 -10.61 1.78
C LEU A 238 -10.98 -11.10 2.89
N LYS A 239 -11.88 -12.04 2.58
CA LYS A 239 -12.69 -12.68 3.61
C LYS A 239 -11.80 -13.29 4.69
N ASP A 240 -11.98 -12.81 5.92
CA ASP A 240 -11.24 -13.24 7.12
C ASP A 240 -9.72 -13.03 7.04
N VAL A 241 -9.26 -12.15 6.16
CA VAL A 241 -7.84 -11.77 5.99
C VAL A 241 -7.63 -10.32 6.41
N ASP A 242 -6.64 -10.10 7.29
CA ASP A 242 -6.16 -8.75 7.62
C ASP A 242 -5.53 -8.09 6.37
N PRO A 243 -6.07 -6.97 5.87
CA PRO A 243 -5.54 -6.31 4.67
C PRO A 243 -4.04 -5.98 4.73
N ASP A 244 -3.51 -5.68 5.92
CA ASP A 244 -2.08 -5.38 6.11
C ASP A 244 -1.18 -6.60 5.88
N VAL A 245 -1.71 -7.81 6.10
CA VAL A 245 -1.01 -9.08 5.83
C VAL A 245 -1.01 -9.39 4.33
N ALA A 246 -2.07 -9.00 3.61
CA ALA A 246 -2.17 -9.17 2.17
C ALA A 246 -1.41 -8.10 1.37
N TYR A 247 -1.14 -6.93 1.97
CA TYR A 247 -0.50 -5.80 1.30
C TYR A 247 0.86 -6.18 0.69
N SER A 248 1.03 -5.81 -0.58
CA SER A 248 2.25 -6.03 -1.36
C SER A 248 2.28 -5.14 -2.61
N SER A 249 3.31 -5.27 -3.44
CA SER A 249 3.39 -4.60 -4.74
C SER A 249 2.55 -5.27 -5.84
N ILE A 250 1.88 -6.39 -5.58
CA ILE A 250 1.04 -7.09 -6.57
C ILE A 250 -0.04 -6.17 -7.19
N PRO A 251 -0.93 -5.51 -6.42
CA PRO A 251 -1.99 -4.67 -7.00
C PRO A 251 -1.43 -3.47 -7.79
N TYR A 252 -0.24 -2.99 -7.43
CA TYR A 252 0.49 -1.93 -8.13
C TYR A 252 1.00 -2.42 -9.49
N GLU A 253 1.86 -3.44 -9.47
CA GLU A 253 2.63 -3.83 -10.66
C GLU A 253 1.87 -4.79 -11.57
N LYS A 254 1.06 -5.70 -11.03
CA LYS A 254 0.19 -6.57 -11.83
C LYS A 254 -0.96 -5.75 -12.44
N GLY A 255 -1.49 -4.79 -11.68
CA GLY A 255 -2.49 -3.82 -12.16
C GLY A 255 -1.94 -2.93 -13.27
N PHE A 256 -0.76 -2.33 -13.05
CA PHE A 256 -0.06 -1.59 -14.10
C PHE A 256 0.21 -2.46 -15.34
N ALA A 257 0.70 -3.69 -15.16
CA ALA A 257 1.04 -4.58 -16.28
C ALA A 257 -0.20 -4.88 -17.15
N LEU A 258 -1.38 -5.04 -16.54
CA LEU A 258 -2.64 -5.20 -17.28
C LEU A 258 -2.95 -3.96 -18.10
N LEU A 259 -2.89 -2.77 -17.49
CA LEU A 259 -3.17 -1.51 -18.18
C LEU A 259 -2.17 -1.23 -19.30
N PHE A 260 -0.90 -1.54 -19.08
CA PHE A 260 0.16 -1.37 -20.07
C PHE A 260 0.06 -2.38 -21.22
N TYR A 261 -0.35 -3.62 -20.94
CA TYR A 261 -0.71 -4.60 -21.96
C TYR A 261 -1.91 -4.11 -22.80
N LEU A 262 -2.96 -3.60 -22.17
CA LEU A 262 -4.14 -3.07 -22.85
C LEU A 262 -3.80 -1.82 -23.68
N GLU A 263 -2.95 -0.94 -23.18
CA GLU A 263 -2.41 0.21 -23.92
C GLU A 263 -1.80 -0.25 -25.26
N GLN A 264 -0.92 -1.25 -25.21
CA GLN A 264 -0.28 -1.81 -26.40
C GLN A 264 -1.27 -2.48 -27.35
N LEU A 265 -2.21 -3.25 -26.81
CA LEU A 265 -3.24 -3.95 -27.58
C LEU A 265 -4.20 -2.98 -28.29
N LEU A 266 -4.55 -1.88 -27.63
CA LEU A 266 -5.63 -0.98 -28.05
C LEU A 266 -5.15 0.24 -28.83
N GLY A 267 -3.88 0.30 -29.22
CA GLY A 267 -3.37 1.30 -30.16
C GLY A 267 -2.51 2.40 -29.54
N GLY A 268 -1.89 2.13 -28.40
CA GLY A 268 -0.82 2.97 -27.84
C GLY A 268 -1.25 3.94 -26.74
N PRO A 269 -0.27 4.66 -26.16
CA PRO A 269 -0.44 5.48 -24.97
C PRO A 269 -1.47 6.59 -25.12
N GLU A 270 -1.50 7.29 -26.26
CA GLU A 270 -2.44 8.39 -26.50
C GLU A 270 -3.90 7.89 -26.53
N VAL A 271 -4.14 6.76 -27.16
CA VAL A 271 -5.46 6.14 -27.25
C VAL A 271 -5.93 5.71 -25.85
N PHE A 272 -5.06 5.06 -25.09
CA PHE A 272 -5.42 4.56 -23.77
C PHE A 272 -5.52 5.66 -22.71
N LEU A 273 -4.75 6.76 -22.83
CA LEU A 273 -4.95 7.96 -22.01
C LEU A 273 -6.31 8.61 -22.28
N GLY A 274 -6.83 8.54 -23.50
CA GLY A 274 -8.19 8.94 -23.84
C GLY A 274 -9.25 8.13 -23.06
N PHE A 275 -9.07 6.80 -23.00
CA PHE A 275 -9.89 5.94 -22.16
C PHE A 275 -9.77 6.29 -20.68
N LEU A 276 -8.56 6.48 -20.18
CA LEU A 276 -8.33 6.78 -18.78
C LEU A 276 -9.02 8.07 -18.33
N LYS A 277 -8.94 9.13 -19.15
CA LYS A 277 -9.67 10.38 -18.90
C LYS A 277 -11.18 10.14 -18.86
N ALA A 278 -11.73 9.42 -19.85
CA ALA A 278 -13.15 9.10 -19.89
C ALA A 278 -13.60 8.22 -18.70
N TYR A 279 -12.74 7.31 -18.24
CA TYR A 279 -12.98 6.47 -17.06
C TYR A 279 -13.09 7.31 -15.79
N VAL A 280 -12.13 8.22 -15.60
CA VAL A 280 -12.15 9.15 -14.47
C VAL A 280 -13.41 10.02 -14.50
N GLU A 281 -13.75 10.60 -15.65
CA GLU A 281 -14.97 11.41 -15.83
C GLU A 281 -16.25 10.60 -15.54
N LYS A 282 -16.32 9.35 -16.04
CA LYS A 282 -17.51 8.49 -15.89
C LYS A 282 -17.80 8.13 -14.44
N PHE A 283 -16.76 7.79 -13.68
CA PHE A 283 -16.89 7.27 -12.33
C PHE A 283 -16.50 8.29 -11.26
N SER A 284 -16.42 9.56 -11.65
CA SER A 284 -16.21 10.67 -10.74
C SER A 284 -17.18 10.63 -9.57
N TYR A 285 -16.64 10.71 -8.35
CA TYR A 285 -17.39 10.64 -7.09
C TYR A 285 -18.10 9.32 -6.81
N GLN A 286 -17.71 8.24 -7.48
CA GLN A 286 -18.27 6.90 -7.30
C GLN A 286 -17.21 5.92 -6.78
N SER A 287 -17.69 4.81 -6.21
CA SER A 287 -16.87 3.66 -5.85
C SER A 287 -17.26 2.46 -6.73
N VAL A 288 -16.26 1.83 -7.37
CA VAL A 288 -16.44 0.90 -8.49
C VAL A 288 -15.78 -0.45 -8.25
N THR A 289 -16.34 -1.49 -8.87
CA THR A 289 -15.79 -2.84 -8.91
C THR A 289 -14.96 -3.06 -10.18
N THR A 290 -14.20 -4.16 -10.22
CA THR A 290 -13.49 -4.58 -11.45
C THR A 290 -14.46 -4.77 -12.63
N ASP A 291 -15.68 -5.24 -12.38
CA ASP A 291 -16.67 -5.46 -13.43
C ASP A 291 -17.24 -4.14 -13.97
N ASP A 292 -17.42 -3.12 -13.13
CA ASP A 292 -17.80 -1.78 -13.56
C ASP A 292 -16.72 -1.19 -14.49
N TRP A 293 -15.44 -1.31 -14.08
CA TRP A 293 -14.29 -0.90 -14.88
C TRP A 293 -14.22 -1.64 -16.22
N LYS A 294 -14.33 -2.99 -16.21
CA LYS A 294 -14.25 -3.82 -17.41
C LYS A 294 -15.42 -3.55 -18.35
N SER A 295 -16.63 -3.39 -17.83
CA SER A 295 -17.81 -3.05 -18.62
C SER A 295 -17.64 -1.70 -19.31
N PHE A 296 -17.08 -0.71 -18.61
CA PHE A 296 -16.80 0.59 -19.20
C PHE A 296 -15.66 0.55 -20.25
N LEU A 297 -14.63 -0.26 -20.03
CA LEU A 297 -13.58 -0.51 -21.03
C LEU A 297 -14.18 -1.05 -22.33
N TYR A 298 -15.05 -2.06 -22.25
CA TYR A 298 -15.76 -2.62 -23.40
C TYR A 298 -16.67 -1.59 -24.09
N ALA A 299 -17.37 -0.76 -23.31
CA ALA A 299 -18.23 0.28 -23.87
C ALA A 299 -17.42 1.38 -24.59
N HIS A 300 -16.28 1.79 -24.01
CA HIS A 300 -15.40 2.81 -24.59
C HIS A 300 -14.72 2.31 -25.87
N PHE A 301 -14.25 1.06 -25.86
CA PHE A 301 -13.61 0.40 -26.99
C PHE A 301 -14.55 -0.55 -27.74
N LYS A 302 -15.81 -0.13 -27.93
CA LYS A 302 -16.85 -0.92 -28.61
C LYS A 302 -16.46 -1.38 -30.02
N ASP A 303 -15.62 -0.61 -30.72
CA ASP A 303 -15.14 -0.93 -32.07
C ASP A 303 -13.88 -1.83 -32.04
N LYS A 304 -13.40 -2.21 -30.85
CA LYS A 304 -12.24 -3.10 -30.62
C LYS A 304 -12.59 -4.28 -29.71
N VAL A 305 -13.88 -4.62 -29.59
CA VAL A 305 -14.34 -5.74 -28.74
C VAL A 305 -13.72 -7.08 -29.13
N ASP A 306 -13.43 -7.30 -30.41
CA ASP A 306 -12.78 -8.53 -30.87
C ASP A 306 -11.35 -8.67 -30.32
N LEU A 307 -10.63 -7.56 -30.11
CA LEU A 307 -9.33 -7.56 -29.43
C LEU A 307 -9.49 -7.79 -27.93
N LEU A 308 -10.46 -7.13 -27.30
CA LEU A 308 -10.74 -7.31 -25.87
C LEU A 308 -11.19 -8.74 -25.52
N ASN A 309 -11.91 -9.41 -26.41
CA ASN A 309 -12.36 -10.79 -26.24
C ASN A 309 -11.21 -11.81 -26.34
N GLN A 310 -10.06 -11.43 -26.90
CA GLN A 310 -8.86 -12.27 -26.91
C GLN A 310 -8.04 -12.18 -25.62
N VAL A 311 -8.33 -11.19 -24.76
CA VAL A 311 -7.67 -11.06 -23.46
C VAL A 311 -8.14 -12.17 -22.54
N ASP A 312 -7.20 -12.93 -21.97
CA ASP A 312 -7.49 -13.92 -20.93
C ASP A 312 -7.81 -13.21 -19.60
N TRP A 313 -9.02 -12.68 -19.51
CA TRP A 313 -9.48 -11.94 -18.35
C TRP A 313 -9.45 -12.76 -17.06
N ASN A 314 -9.69 -14.08 -17.15
CA ASN A 314 -9.67 -14.93 -15.96
C ASN A 314 -8.25 -15.08 -15.42
N ALA A 315 -7.27 -15.29 -16.30
CA ALA A 315 -5.87 -15.36 -15.88
C ALA A 315 -5.36 -14.01 -15.35
N TRP A 316 -5.68 -12.90 -16.03
CA TRP A 316 -5.26 -11.58 -15.59
C TRP A 316 -5.85 -11.18 -14.22
N LEU A 317 -7.15 -11.39 -14.03
CA LEU A 317 -7.87 -10.91 -12.86
C LEU A 317 -7.80 -11.87 -11.67
N TYR A 318 -7.92 -13.18 -11.91
CA TYR A 318 -8.22 -14.16 -10.84
C TYR A 318 -7.19 -15.28 -10.69
N ALA A 319 -6.29 -15.49 -11.66
CA ALA A 319 -5.22 -16.47 -11.50
C ALA A 319 -4.05 -15.92 -10.67
N PRO A 320 -3.47 -16.75 -9.78
CA PRO A 320 -2.25 -16.40 -9.06
C PRO A 320 -1.04 -16.43 -10.02
N GLY A 321 0.10 -15.92 -9.54
CA GLY A 321 1.35 -15.95 -10.28
C GLY A 321 1.50 -14.80 -11.27
N LEU A 322 2.46 -14.94 -12.19
CA LEU A 322 2.75 -13.92 -13.20
C LEU A 322 1.58 -13.79 -14.19
N PRO A 323 1.37 -12.59 -14.76
CA PRO A 323 0.42 -12.41 -15.85
C PRO A 323 0.63 -13.40 -17.01
N PRO A 324 -0.44 -13.77 -17.74
CA PRO A 324 -0.34 -14.70 -18.86
C PRO A 324 0.48 -14.13 -20.03
N VAL A 325 0.60 -12.80 -20.12
CA VAL A 325 1.36 -12.11 -21.16
C VAL A 325 2.23 -11.04 -20.51
N LYS A 326 3.52 -11.06 -20.83
CA LYS A 326 4.44 -9.98 -20.50
C LYS A 326 4.32 -8.86 -21.55
N PRO A 327 4.06 -7.60 -21.18
CA PRO A 327 4.08 -6.48 -22.12
C PRO A 327 5.44 -6.31 -22.82
N ASN A 328 5.45 -5.60 -23.94
CA ASN A 328 6.69 -5.22 -24.61
C ASN A 328 7.33 -4.01 -23.93
N TYR A 329 8.63 -4.05 -23.69
CA TYR A 329 9.37 -2.96 -23.04
C TYR A 329 10.53 -2.50 -23.91
N ASP A 330 10.70 -1.20 -24.10
CA ASP A 330 11.97 -0.63 -24.55
C ASP A 330 13.02 -0.87 -23.46
N VAL A 331 14.16 -1.43 -23.85
CA VAL A 331 15.24 -1.83 -22.94
C VAL A 331 16.45 -0.88 -23.02
N THR A 332 16.34 0.24 -23.75
CA THR A 332 17.48 1.12 -24.05
C THR A 332 18.23 1.54 -22.79
N LEU A 333 17.50 2.01 -21.76
CA LEU A 333 18.10 2.46 -20.51
C LEU A 333 18.48 1.31 -19.57
N THR A 334 17.88 0.12 -19.75
CA THR A 334 18.10 -1.06 -18.89
C THR A 334 19.29 -1.90 -19.37
N ASN A 335 19.67 -1.83 -20.64
CA ASN A 335 20.74 -2.63 -21.22
C ASN A 335 22.07 -2.49 -20.46
N ALA A 336 22.46 -1.27 -20.09
CA ALA A 336 23.70 -1.03 -19.34
C ALA A 336 23.66 -1.66 -17.93
N CYS A 337 22.50 -1.61 -17.27
CA CYS A 337 22.28 -2.22 -15.95
C CYS A 337 22.42 -3.75 -16.02
N ILE A 338 21.77 -4.37 -17.01
CA ILE A 338 21.82 -5.82 -17.23
C ILE A 338 23.24 -6.25 -17.59
N ALA A 339 23.91 -5.53 -18.49
CA ALA A 339 25.27 -5.85 -18.92
C ALA A 339 26.26 -5.82 -17.74
N LEU A 340 26.21 -4.78 -16.90
CA LEU A 340 27.08 -4.70 -15.72
C LEU A 340 26.72 -5.75 -14.68
N SER A 341 25.42 -6.01 -14.44
CA SER A 341 24.96 -7.08 -13.55
C SER A 341 25.50 -8.45 -14.01
N GLN A 342 25.36 -8.75 -15.30
CA GLN A 342 25.82 -10.01 -15.86
C GLN A 342 27.34 -10.16 -15.74
N ARG A 343 28.11 -9.09 -15.99
CA ARG A 343 29.57 -9.10 -15.77
C ARG A 343 29.91 -9.53 -14.35
N TRP A 344 29.24 -8.96 -13.34
CA TRP A 344 29.46 -9.33 -11.94
C TRP A 344 29.02 -10.74 -11.60
N VAL A 345 27.87 -11.19 -12.12
CA VAL A 345 27.33 -12.53 -11.85
C VAL A 345 28.18 -13.63 -12.49
N THR A 346 28.77 -13.39 -13.66
CA THR A 346 29.60 -14.40 -14.36
C THR A 346 31.09 -14.32 -14.02
N ALA A 347 31.53 -13.25 -13.37
CA ALA A 347 32.94 -13.05 -13.03
C ALA A 347 33.46 -14.17 -12.10
N LYS A 348 34.68 -14.62 -12.37
CA LYS A 348 35.49 -15.41 -11.45
C LYS A 348 36.44 -14.50 -10.66
N GLU A 349 37.17 -15.08 -9.72
CA GLU A 349 38.10 -14.34 -8.86
C GLU A 349 39.16 -13.55 -9.67
N GLU A 350 39.68 -14.14 -10.75
CA GLU A 350 40.63 -13.50 -11.67
C GLU A 350 40.05 -12.28 -12.42
N ASP A 351 38.74 -12.25 -12.65
CA ASP A 351 38.05 -11.17 -13.36
C ASP A 351 37.81 -9.95 -12.46
N LEU A 352 37.87 -10.12 -11.13
CA LEU A 352 37.50 -9.07 -10.16
C LEU A 352 38.35 -7.81 -10.27
N ASN A 353 39.59 -7.93 -10.73
CA ASN A 353 40.49 -6.79 -10.95
C ASN A 353 40.09 -5.93 -12.14
N SER A 354 39.24 -6.42 -13.04
CA SER A 354 38.75 -5.66 -14.21
C SER A 354 37.69 -4.61 -13.86
N PHE A 355 37.05 -4.71 -12.69
CA PHE A 355 36.06 -3.74 -12.23
C PHE A 355 36.72 -2.50 -11.64
N SER A 356 36.13 -1.33 -11.92
CA SER A 356 36.60 -0.04 -11.43
C SER A 356 35.46 0.98 -11.42
N ILE A 357 35.62 2.09 -10.69
CA ILE A 357 34.60 3.15 -10.59
C ILE A 357 34.10 3.68 -11.95
N GLU A 358 34.91 3.56 -13.01
CA GLU A 358 34.55 3.92 -14.38
C GLU A 358 33.35 3.14 -14.92
N ASP A 359 33.06 1.93 -14.39
CA ASP A 359 31.87 1.16 -14.76
C ASP A 359 30.57 1.89 -14.43
N LEU A 360 30.60 2.84 -13.47
CA LEU A 360 29.42 3.56 -12.99
C LEU A 360 29.27 4.97 -13.56
N LYS A 361 30.27 5.49 -14.29
CA LYS A 361 30.35 6.91 -14.65
C LYS A 361 29.16 7.42 -15.47
N ASP A 362 28.59 6.55 -16.31
CA ASP A 362 27.49 6.87 -17.21
C ASP A 362 26.13 6.35 -16.68
N LEU A 363 26.11 5.76 -15.47
CA LEU A 363 24.88 5.26 -14.86
C LEU A 363 24.24 6.34 -13.98
N SER A 364 22.99 6.68 -14.30
CA SER A 364 22.15 7.46 -13.40
C SER A 364 21.86 6.71 -12.09
N SER A 365 21.39 7.41 -11.06
CA SER A 365 20.95 6.76 -9.81
C SER A 365 19.86 5.71 -10.02
N HIS A 366 18.96 5.92 -10.98
CA HIS A 366 17.93 4.95 -11.36
C HIS A 366 18.54 3.68 -11.97
N GLN A 367 19.52 3.84 -12.87
CA GLN A 367 20.23 2.72 -13.48
C GLN A 367 21.13 1.98 -12.48
N LEU A 368 21.74 2.70 -11.53
CA LEU A 368 22.52 2.09 -10.46
C LEU A 368 21.64 1.25 -9.53
N ASN A 369 20.45 1.78 -9.21
CA ASN A 369 19.45 1.06 -8.43
C ASN A 369 18.93 -0.19 -9.16
N GLU A 370 18.68 -0.10 -10.46
CA GLU A 370 18.27 -1.24 -11.30
C GLU A 370 19.40 -2.26 -11.43
N PHE A 371 20.65 -1.84 -11.60
CA PHE A 371 21.82 -2.74 -11.57
C PHE A 371 21.85 -3.56 -10.27
N LEU A 372 21.70 -2.92 -9.11
CA LEU A 372 21.64 -3.63 -7.83
C LEU A 372 20.41 -4.53 -7.71
N ALA A 373 19.26 -4.14 -8.27
CA ALA A 373 18.07 -4.98 -8.32
C ALA A 373 18.32 -6.27 -9.12
N GLN A 374 18.94 -6.15 -10.29
CA GLN A 374 19.31 -7.29 -11.16
C GLN A 374 20.31 -8.22 -10.47
N VAL A 375 21.33 -7.67 -9.80
CA VAL A 375 22.30 -8.50 -9.05
C VAL A 375 21.62 -9.18 -7.85
N LEU A 376 20.76 -8.48 -7.11
CA LEU A 376 20.04 -9.04 -5.96
C LEU A 376 19.14 -10.21 -6.36
N GLN A 377 18.55 -10.20 -7.56
CA GLN A 377 17.78 -11.34 -8.08
C GLN A 377 18.62 -12.62 -8.24
N LYS A 378 19.94 -12.48 -8.38
CA LYS A 378 20.91 -13.58 -8.51
C LYS A 378 21.67 -13.86 -7.20
N ALA A 379 21.35 -13.17 -6.12
CA ALA A 379 21.95 -13.42 -4.82
C ALA A 379 21.70 -14.86 -4.34
N PRO A 380 22.63 -15.45 -3.55
CA PRO A 380 23.89 -14.85 -3.08
C PRO A 380 24.98 -14.83 -4.14
N LEU A 381 25.82 -13.78 -4.12
CA LEU A 381 27.10 -13.77 -4.84
C LEU A 381 28.23 -14.23 -3.91
N PRO A 382 29.40 -14.66 -4.44
CA PRO A 382 30.54 -14.97 -3.59
C PRO A 382 30.98 -13.76 -2.76
N LEU A 383 31.41 -14.00 -1.51
CA LEU A 383 31.78 -12.92 -0.58
C LEU A 383 32.90 -12.02 -1.13
N GLY A 384 33.86 -12.59 -1.87
CA GLY A 384 34.93 -11.84 -2.55
C GLY A 384 34.39 -10.81 -3.54
N HIS A 385 33.32 -11.14 -4.28
CA HIS A 385 32.67 -10.23 -5.22
C HIS A 385 32.03 -9.05 -4.50
N ILE A 386 31.34 -9.28 -3.39
CA ILE A 386 30.71 -8.21 -2.60
C ILE A 386 31.77 -7.28 -2.01
N LYS A 387 32.85 -7.85 -1.44
CA LYS A 387 33.98 -7.06 -0.94
C LYS A 387 34.61 -6.23 -2.05
N ARG A 388 34.80 -6.81 -3.24
CA ARG A 388 35.31 -6.09 -4.41
C ARG A 388 34.35 -4.98 -4.85
N MET A 389 33.03 -5.23 -4.90
CA MET A 389 32.04 -4.18 -5.22
C MET A 389 32.17 -3.00 -4.27
N GLN A 390 32.28 -3.24 -2.96
CA GLN A 390 32.50 -2.17 -2.01
C GLN A 390 33.82 -1.43 -2.27
N GLU A 391 34.90 -2.16 -2.52
CA GLU A 391 36.23 -1.59 -2.77
C GLU A 391 36.22 -0.64 -3.98
N VAL A 392 35.60 -1.05 -5.10
CA VAL A 392 35.66 -0.28 -6.35
C VAL A 392 34.54 0.76 -6.50
N TYR A 393 33.39 0.55 -5.87
CA TYR A 393 32.20 1.41 -6.04
C TYR A 393 31.80 2.18 -4.79
N ASN A 394 32.32 1.79 -3.62
CA ASN A 394 32.02 2.44 -2.34
C ASN A 394 30.52 2.61 -2.03
N PHE A 395 29.71 1.59 -2.28
CA PHE A 395 28.26 1.65 -2.08
C PHE A 395 27.83 1.96 -0.64
N ASN A 396 28.65 1.65 0.37
CA ASN A 396 28.39 2.04 1.75
C ASN A 396 28.26 3.56 1.95
N ALA A 397 28.88 4.37 1.09
CA ALA A 397 28.83 5.83 1.14
C ALA A 397 27.55 6.42 0.50
N ILE A 398 26.73 5.62 -0.18
CA ILE A 398 25.50 6.11 -0.82
C ILE A 398 24.38 6.23 0.22
N ASN A 399 23.80 7.43 0.30
CA ASN A 399 22.68 7.76 1.19
C ASN A 399 21.30 7.63 0.52
N ASN A 400 21.26 7.42 -0.80
CA ASN A 400 20.00 7.12 -1.48
C ASN A 400 19.43 5.81 -0.92
N SER A 401 18.22 5.87 -0.33
CA SER A 401 17.64 4.77 0.43
C SER A 401 17.32 3.54 -0.44
N GLU A 402 16.87 3.71 -1.68
CA GLU A 402 16.57 2.57 -2.58
C GLU A 402 17.85 1.80 -2.96
N ILE A 403 18.92 2.53 -3.28
CA ILE A 403 20.24 1.96 -3.58
C ILE A 403 20.82 1.28 -2.34
N ARG A 404 20.87 2.00 -1.21
CA ARG A 404 21.41 1.50 0.06
C ARG A 404 20.66 0.25 0.52
N PHE A 405 19.34 0.23 0.40
CA PHE A 405 18.51 -0.93 0.73
C PHE A 405 18.91 -2.17 -0.08
N ARG A 406 18.92 -2.07 -1.42
CA ARG A 406 19.26 -3.20 -2.29
C ARG A 406 20.70 -3.69 -2.07
N TRP A 407 21.62 -2.74 -1.89
CA TRP A 407 23.01 -3.04 -1.55
C TRP A 407 23.13 -3.80 -0.23
N LEU A 408 22.53 -3.33 0.85
CA LEU A 408 22.62 -3.99 2.15
C LEU A 408 21.96 -5.37 2.13
N ARG A 409 20.82 -5.54 1.44
CA ARG A 409 20.24 -6.88 1.23
C ARG A 409 21.20 -7.81 0.50
N LEU A 410 21.83 -7.35 -0.58
CA LEU A 410 22.80 -8.13 -1.33
C LEU A 410 23.98 -8.55 -0.44
N CYS A 411 24.49 -7.64 0.39
CA CYS A 411 25.57 -7.92 1.35
C CYS A 411 25.18 -8.97 2.39
N ILE A 412 24.00 -8.83 3.01
CA ILE A 412 23.54 -9.75 4.05
C ILE A 412 23.23 -11.13 3.47
N GLN A 413 22.54 -11.20 2.32
CA GLN A 413 22.26 -12.49 1.66
C GLN A 413 23.55 -13.19 1.20
N SER A 414 24.58 -12.42 0.85
CA SER A 414 25.92 -12.93 0.50
C SER A 414 26.83 -13.13 1.74
N LYS A 415 26.27 -13.06 2.95
CA LYS A 415 26.93 -13.38 4.23
C LYS A 415 28.13 -12.50 4.59
N TRP A 416 28.09 -11.20 4.27
CA TRP A 416 29.13 -10.26 4.67
C TRP A 416 28.85 -9.66 6.06
N GLU A 417 29.58 -10.12 7.08
CA GLU A 417 29.36 -9.74 8.48
C GLU A 417 29.52 -8.23 8.76
N GLU A 418 30.44 -7.53 8.06
CA GLU A 418 30.65 -6.09 8.25
C GLU A 418 29.43 -5.24 7.84
N ALA A 419 28.51 -5.81 7.05
CA ALA A 419 27.26 -5.15 6.67
C ALA A 419 26.16 -5.26 7.72
N ILE A 420 26.27 -6.18 8.71
CA ILE A 420 25.28 -6.39 9.78
C ILE A 420 24.94 -5.07 10.51
N PRO A 421 25.90 -4.29 11.05
CA PRO A 421 25.58 -3.04 11.74
C PRO A 421 24.95 -2.00 10.81
N LEU A 422 25.29 -1.98 9.52
CA LEU A 422 24.72 -1.05 8.55
C LEU A 422 23.26 -1.38 8.23
N ALA A 423 22.95 -2.67 8.06
CA ALA A 423 21.60 -3.17 7.83
C ALA A 423 20.69 -2.98 9.04
N LEU A 424 21.19 -3.29 10.26
CA LEU A 424 20.45 -3.03 11.50
C LEU A 424 20.16 -1.54 11.68
N LYS A 425 21.18 -0.69 11.48
CA LYS A 425 21.00 0.77 11.57
C LYS A 425 19.95 1.27 10.57
N MET A 426 20.02 0.86 9.31
CA MET A 426 19.02 1.26 8.33
C MET A 426 17.62 0.72 8.66
N ALA A 427 17.52 -0.48 9.24
CA ALA A 427 16.24 -1.07 9.62
C ALA A 427 15.55 -0.35 10.80
N THR A 428 16.32 0.36 11.65
CA THR A 428 15.81 1.01 12.88
C THR A 428 15.81 2.54 12.83
N GLU A 429 16.68 3.18 12.04
CA GLU A 429 16.73 4.65 11.93
C GLU A 429 15.60 5.25 11.09
N GLN A 430 14.90 4.41 10.34
CA GLN A 430 13.70 4.73 9.57
C GLN A 430 12.67 3.59 9.68
N GLY A 431 11.39 3.90 9.44
CA GLY A 431 10.28 2.94 9.65
C GLY A 431 9.53 2.49 8.39
N ARG A 432 10.02 2.80 7.18
CA ARG A 432 9.35 2.44 5.93
C ARG A 432 9.39 0.92 5.75
N MET A 433 8.23 0.28 5.83
CA MET A 433 8.11 -1.19 5.78
C MET A 433 8.76 -1.83 4.55
N LYS A 434 8.77 -1.13 3.41
CA LYS A 434 9.49 -1.54 2.18
C LYS A 434 10.97 -1.90 2.45
N PHE A 435 11.61 -1.18 3.36
CA PHE A 435 13.01 -1.38 3.72
C PHE A 435 13.15 -2.19 4.99
N THR A 436 12.42 -1.81 6.04
CA THR A 436 12.56 -2.40 7.38
C THR A 436 12.22 -3.90 7.40
N ARG A 437 11.09 -4.32 6.80
CA ARG A 437 10.68 -5.74 6.85
C ARG A 437 11.68 -6.65 6.13
N PRO A 438 12.09 -6.40 4.87
CA PRO A 438 13.03 -7.29 4.21
C PRO A 438 14.42 -7.27 4.83
N LEU A 439 14.88 -6.13 5.37
CA LEU A 439 16.16 -6.09 6.10
C LEU A 439 16.13 -6.97 7.36
N PHE A 440 15.07 -6.88 8.18
CA PHE A 440 14.92 -7.76 9.34
C PHE A 440 14.83 -9.24 8.93
N LYS A 441 14.12 -9.59 7.85
CA LYS A 441 14.07 -10.96 7.33
C LYS A 441 15.44 -11.48 6.91
N ASP A 442 16.18 -10.71 6.14
CA ASP A 442 17.51 -11.11 5.67
C ASP A 442 18.48 -11.25 6.85
N LEU A 443 18.45 -10.33 7.81
CA LEU A 443 19.25 -10.39 9.03
C LEU A 443 18.90 -11.60 9.91
N ALA A 444 17.62 -11.97 10.00
CA ALA A 444 17.18 -13.15 10.72
C ALA A 444 17.55 -14.45 9.98
N ALA A 445 17.53 -14.46 8.65
CA ALA A 445 17.93 -15.61 7.86
C ALA A 445 19.45 -15.88 7.90
N PHE A 446 20.25 -14.87 8.25
CA PHE A 446 21.69 -15.00 8.40
C PHE A 446 22.08 -15.37 9.85
N ASP A 447 22.71 -16.53 10.02
CA ASP A 447 23.09 -17.11 11.31
C ASP A 447 23.92 -16.16 12.19
N LYS A 448 24.80 -15.37 11.59
CA LYS A 448 25.65 -14.40 12.30
C LYS A 448 24.90 -13.19 12.86
N SER A 449 23.72 -12.88 12.33
CA SER A 449 22.92 -11.71 12.74
C SER A 449 21.57 -12.08 13.36
N HIS A 450 21.13 -13.33 13.32
CA HIS A 450 19.80 -13.75 13.79
C HIS A 450 19.47 -13.21 15.19
N ASP A 451 20.30 -13.54 16.18
CA ASP A 451 20.00 -13.17 17.56
C ASP A 451 20.09 -11.65 17.77
N GLN A 452 20.97 -10.97 17.03
CA GLN A 452 21.05 -9.51 17.08
C GLN A 452 19.81 -8.86 16.47
N ALA A 453 19.30 -9.39 15.35
CA ALA A 453 18.09 -8.90 14.72
C ALA A 453 16.87 -9.03 15.65
N VAL A 454 16.71 -10.19 16.29
CA VAL A 454 15.62 -10.44 17.24
C VAL A 454 15.72 -9.52 18.45
N ARG A 455 16.92 -9.38 19.07
CA ARG A 455 17.11 -8.46 20.20
C ARG A 455 16.84 -7.01 19.82
N THR A 456 17.39 -6.54 18.70
CA THR A 456 17.19 -5.17 18.22
C THR A 456 15.72 -4.89 17.93
N TYR A 457 14.98 -5.83 17.35
CA TYR A 457 13.53 -5.69 17.20
C TYR A 457 12.83 -5.54 18.55
N GLN A 458 13.11 -6.39 19.54
CA GLN A 458 12.46 -6.31 20.86
C GLN A 458 12.78 -5.00 21.59
N GLU A 459 14.02 -4.50 21.48
CA GLU A 459 14.43 -3.19 22.03
C GLU A 459 13.65 -2.02 21.41
N HIS A 460 13.32 -2.09 20.12
CA HIS A 460 12.65 -1.01 19.38
C HIS A 460 11.13 -1.21 19.25
N LYS A 461 10.60 -2.39 19.57
CA LYS A 461 9.19 -2.76 19.33
C LYS A 461 8.21 -1.72 19.88
N ALA A 462 8.47 -1.20 21.08
CA ALA A 462 7.62 -0.23 21.76
C ALA A 462 7.63 1.17 21.13
N CYS A 463 8.63 1.51 20.30
CA CYS A 463 8.78 2.83 19.68
C CYS A 463 8.52 2.82 18.15
N MET A 464 8.29 1.63 17.58
CA MET A 464 7.91 1.44 16.18
C MET A 464 6.44 1.82 15.91
N HIS A 465 6.12 2.08 14.64
CA HIS A 465 4.72 2.19 14.20
C HIS A 465 3.96 0.89 14.52
N PRO A 466 2.73 0.92 15.06
CA PRO A 466 2.02 -0.28 15.51
C PRO A 466 1.92 -1.39 14.44
N VAL A 467 1.58 -1.01 13.20
CA VAL A 467 1.48 -1.94 12.06
C VAL A 467 2.86 -2.52 11.69
N THR A 468 3.90 -1.68 11.66
CA THR A 468 5.27 -2.13 11.37
C THR A 468 5.78 -3.10 12.45
N ALA A 469 5.52 -2.82 13.73
CA ALA A 469 5.88 -3.70 14.82
C ALA A 469 5.20 -5.07 14.68
N MET A 470 3.89 -5.10 14.44
CA MET A 470 3.12 -6.34 14.23
C MET A 470 3.68 -7.18 13.07
N LEU A 471 3.91 -6.54 11.91
CA LEU A 471 4.37 -7.25 10.72
C LEU A 471 5.81 -7.74 10.84
N VAL A 472 6.72 -6.95 11.44
CA VAL A 472 8.10 -7.40 11.71
C VAL A 472 8.11 -8.53 12.74
N GLY A 473 7.28 -8.47 13.80
CA GLY A 473 7.13 -9.56 14.76
C GLY A 473 6.71 -10.87 14.10
N LYS A 474 5.68 -10.83 13.25
CA LYS A 474 5.24 -11.99 12.44
C LYS A 474 6.35 -12.50 11.52
N ASP A 475 7.04 -11.60 10.83
CA ASP A 475 8.13 -11.95 9.91
C ASP A 475 9.30 -12.65 10.63
N LEU A 476 9.59 -12.24 11.86
CA LEU A 476 10.63 -12.79 12.73
C LEU A 476 10.15 -13.98 13.58
N LYS A 477 8.85 -14.31 13.56
CA LYS A 477 8.22 -15.35 14.41
C LYS A 477 8.44 -15.10 15.90
N VAL A 478 8.29 -13.84 16.31
CA VAL A 478 8.38 -13.41 17.71
C VAL A 478 7.12 -12.66 18.09
N ASP A 479 6.62 -12.94 19.29
CA ASP A 479 5.38 -12.36 19.82
C ASP A 479 5.50 -10.89 20.19
#